data_AF-A0A2R6DVE3-F1
#
_entry.id   AF-A0A2R6DVE3-F1
#
_cell.length_a   1.000
_cell.length_b   1.000
_cell.length_c   1.000
_cell.angle_alpha   90.00
_cell.angle_beta   90.00
_cell.angle_gamma   90.00
#
_symmetry.space_group_name_H-M   'P 1'
#
loop_
_entity.id
_entity.type
_entity.pdbx_description
1 polymer ?
#
loop_
_entity_poly.entity_id
_entity_poly.type
_entity_poly.pdbx_seq_one_letter_code
_entity_poly.pdbx_strand_id
1 'polypeptide(L)'
;MERQRVSSGTEWESEVGYSRAVRVGDEIQVSGTTATDEDGDLVGAGDPYAQAKQAIGKAHGEAFGEARPATSMVEVQRLIDPEMLVEIEAVARVE
;
A
#
# COMPACT_ATOMS: atom_id res chain seq x y z
N MET A 1 4.91 16.09 19.67
CA MET A 1 4.13 16.02 18.43
C MET A 1 3.09 14.94 18.59
N GLU A 2 1.84 15.21 18.23
CA GLU A 2 0.75 14.23 18.31
C GLU A 2 0.87 13.20 17.18
N ARG A 3 0.63 11.93 17.51
CA ARG A 3 0.67 10.82 16.56
C ARG A 3 -0.76 10.43 16.19
N GLN A 4 -1.04 10.38 14.90
CA GLN A 4 -2.32 9.87 14.37
C GLN A 4 -2.11 8.52 13.68
N ARG A 5 -3.04 7.59 13.88
CA ARG A 5 -3.12 6.32 13.16
C ARG A 5 -4.35 6.32 12.26
N VAL A 6 -4.22 5.74 11.07
CA VAL A 6 -5.33 5.49 10.13
C VAL A 6 -5.46 3.98 9.98
N SER A 7 -6.70 3.50 9.93
CA SER A 7 -7.06 2.10 9.74
C SER A 7 -8.06 2.03 8.59
N SER A 8 -7.93 1.01 7.74
CA SER A 8 -8.93 0.70 6.70
C SER A 8 -10.04 -0.21 7.22
N GLY A 9 -9.82 -0.90 8.34
CA GLY A 9 -10.77 -1.84 8.92
C GLY A 9 -10.72 -3.25 8.32
N THR A 10 -9.79 -3.49 7.39
CA THR A 10 -9.56 -4.83 6.81
C THR A 10 -9.04 -5.80 7.88
N GLU A 11 -9.41 -7.07 7.78
CA GLU A 11 -9.07 -8.12 8.77
C GLU A 11 -7.56 -8.18 9.05
N TRP A 12 -6.73 -8.04 8.00
CA TRP A 12 -5.28 -8.03 8.09
C TRP A 12 -4.69 -7.07 9.14
N GLU A 13 -5.28 -5.89 9.34
CA GLU A 13 -4.76 -4.90 10.32
C GLU A 13 -4.86 -5.43 11.75
N SER A 14 -5.95 -6.14 12.03
CA SER A 14 -6.21 -6.74 13.34
C SER A 14 -5.37 -8.00 13.55
N GLU A 15 -5.23 -8.83 12.52
CA GLU A 15 -4.48 -10.09 12.60
C GLU A 15 -2.96 -9.88 12.71
N VAL A 16 -2.40 -8.98 11.90
CA VAL A 16 -0.96 -8.72 11.85
C VAL A 16 -0.54 -7.64 12.86
N GLY A 17 -1.46 -6.76 13.26
CA GLY A 17 -1.21 -5.74 14.29
C GLY A 17 -0.53 -4.48 13.76
N TYR A 18 -0.99 -3.94 12.63
CA TYR A 18 -0.48 -2.70 12.03
C TYR A 18 -1.59 -1.65 11.81
N SER A 19 -1.21 -0.45 11.37
CA SER A 19 -2.15 0.62 10.96
C SER A 19 -1.93 0.92 9.50
N ARG A 20 -2.99 1.14 8.70
CA ARG A 20 -2.88 1.52 7.28
C ARG A 20 -1.87 2.63 7.02
N ALA A 21 -1.90 3.63 7.88
CA ALA A 21 -0.90 4.69 7.88
C ALA A 21 -0.70 5.25 9.29
N VAL A 22 0.47 5.84 9.51
CA VAL A 22 0.80 6.59 10.72
C VAL A 22 1.33 7.96 10.31
N ARG A 23 0.76 9.02 10.89
CA ARG A 23 1.25 10.38 10.74
C ARG A 23 1.92 10.85 12.03
N VAL A 24 3.11 11.45 11.91
CA VAL A 24 3.81 12.14 12.99
C VAL A 24 4.34 13.46 12.45
N GLY A 25 3.78 14.58 12.90
CA GLY A 25 4.10 15.89 12.33
C GLY A 25 3.63 16.00 10.88
N ASP A 26 4.53 16.39 9.99
CA ASP A 26 4.32 16.52 8.54
C ASP A 26 4.54 15.20 7.78
N GLU A 27 5.16 14.19 8.37
CA GLU A 27 5.44 12.91 7.71
C GLU A 27 4.31 11.87 7.91
N ILE A 28 3.98 11.17 6.83
CA ILE A 28 3.05 10.04 6.77
C ILE A 28 3.79 8.81 6.25
N GLN A 29 3.75 7.73 7.03
CA GLN A 29 4.21 6.41 6.59
C GLN A 29 3.00 5.52 6.31
N VAL A 30 2.94 4.96 5.11
CA VAL A 30 1.87 4.09 4.63
C VAL A 30 2.39 2.66 4.62
N SER A 31 1.63 1.74 5.23
CA SER A 31 1.97 0.32 5.22
C SER A 31 1.90 -0.29 3.82
N GLY A 32 2.61 -1.40 3.66
CA GLY A 32 2.56 -2.24 2.46
C GLY A 32 1.12 -2.48 2.00
N THR A 33 0.86 -2.15 0.75
CA THR A 33 -0.44 -2.29 0.08
C THR A 33 -0.29 -3.27 -1.06
N THR A 34 -1.06 -4.35 -0.99
CA THR A 34 -1.18 -5.35 -2.05
C THR A 34 -2.44 -5.10 -2.87
N ALA A 35 -2.65 -5.90 -3.90
CA ALA A 35 -3.74 -5.71 -4.87
C ALA A 35 -5.10 -6.17 -4.36
N THR A 36 -5.55 -5.69 -3.19
CA THR A 36 -6.88 -6.00 -2.67
C THR A 36 -7.90 -4.90 -3.00
N ASP A 37 -9.18 -5.27 -3.04
CA ASP A 37 -10.29 -4.34 -3.14
C ASP A 37 -10.76 -3.86 -1.74
N GLU A 38 -11.94 -3.22 -1.69
CA GLU A 38 -12.51 -2.66 -0.45
C GLU A 38 -12.99 -3.74 0.52
N ASP A 39 -13.34 -4.92 0.00
CA ASP A 39 -13.76 -6.08 0.78
C ASP A 39 -12.55 -6.92 1.24
N GLY A 40 -11.36 -6.62 0.71
CA GLY A 40 -10.11 -7.29 1.04
C GLY A 40 -9.78 -8.45 0.09
N ASP A 41 -10.57 -8.64 -0.96
CA ASP A 41 -10.39 -9.70 -1.94
C ASP A 41 -9.28 -9.35 -2.94
N LEU A 42 -8.53 -10.36 -3.38
CA LEU A 42 -7.44 -10.19 -4.33
C LEU A 42 -7.96 -9.84 -5.73
N VAL A 43 -7.45 -8.75 -6.29
CA VAL A 43 -7.69 -8.30 -7.65
C VAL A 43 -6.54 -8.75 -8.55
N GLY A 44 -6.84 -9.46 -9.65
CA GLY A 44 -5.82 -9.84 -10.63
C GLY A 44 -5.00 -11.08 -10.23
N ALA A 45 -5.67 -12.11 -9.69
CA ALA A 45 -5.02 -13.38 -9.37
C ALA A 45 -4.21 -13.95 -10.54
N GLY A 46 -2.93 -14.27 -10.28
CA GLY A 46 -2.00 -14.77 -11.29
C GLY A 46 -1.50 -13.74 -12.31
N ASP A 47 -1.91 -12.46 -12.21
CA ASP A 47 -1.50 -11.39 -13.11
C ASP A 47 -0.77 -10.28 -12.32
N PRO A 48 0.59 -10.30 -12.29
CA PRO A 48 1.38 -9.26 -11.65
C PRO A 48 1.12 -7.86 -12.20
N TYR A 49 0.77 -7.73 -13.48
CA TYR A 49 0.49 -6.42 -14.07
C TYR A 49 -0.85 -5.87 -13.58
N ALA A 50 -1.89 -6.69 -13.52
CA ALA A 50 -3.17 -6.30 -12.94
C ALA A 50 -3.03 -5.95 -11.44
N GLN A 51 -2.25 -6.74 -10.69
CA GLN A 51 -1.96 -6.45 -9.29
C GLN A 51 -1.17 -5.17 -9.10
N ALA A 52 -0.12 -4.97 -9.90
CA ALA A 52 0.63 -3.72 -9.92
C ALA A 52 -0.29 -2.56 -10.27
N LYS A 53 -1.20 -2.70 -11.24
CA LYS A 53 -2.14 -1.63 -11.60
C LYS A 53 -3.10 -1.32 -10.46
N GLN A 54 -3.59 -2.31 -9.71
CA GLN A 54 -4.44 -2.09 -8.54
C GLN A 54 -3.67 -1.38 -7.41
N ALA A 55 -2.47 -1.89 -7.07
CA ALA A 55 -1.67 -1.37 -5.97
C ALA A 55 -1.00 -0.01 -6.32
N ILE A 56 -0.38 0.10 -7.51
CA ILE A 56 0.27 1.31 -8.03
C ILE A 56 -0.77 2.33 -8.49
N GLY A 57 -1.81 1.92 -9.21
CA GLY A 57 -2.76 2.83 -9.88
C GLY A 57 -3.48 3.76 -8.90
N LYS A 58 -3.92 3.22 -7.75
CA LYS A 58 -4.46 4.00 -6.63
C LYS A 58 -3.49 5.06 -6.11
N ALA A 59 -2.18 4.79 -6.15
CA ALA A 59 -1.15 5.65 -5.57
C ALA A 59 -0.48 6.60 -6.59
N HIS A 60 0.09 6.08 -7.68
CA HIS A 60 0.97 6.85 -8.56
C HIS A 60 0.26 7.60 -9.69
N GLY A 61 -0.72 6.97 -10.35
CA GLY A 61 -1.40 7.59 -11.48
C GLY A 61 -2.52 8.52 -11.05
N GLU A 62 -3.36 8.05 -10.12
CA GLU A 62 -4.55 8.77 -9.67
C GLU A 62 -4.24 9.84 -8.61
N ALA A 63 -3.30 9.57 -7.70
CA ALA A 63 -3.01 10.48 -6.59
C ALA A 63 -1.80 11.40 -6.81
N PHE A 64 -0.77 10.96 -7.55
CA PHE A 64 0.50 11.72 -7.67
C PHE A 64 0.69 12.48 -9.00
N GLY A 65 0.00 12.13 -10.10
CA GLY A 65 0.05 12.91 -11.34
C GLY A 65 1.47 13.17 -11.87
N GLU A 66 1.84 14.45 -12.07
CA GLU A 66 3.20 14.84 -12.48
C GLU A 66 4.25 14.73 -11.36
N ALA A 67 3.81 14.71 -10.09
CA ALA A 67 4.67 14.60 -8.92
C ALA A 67 5.11 13.14 -8.71
N ARG A 68 5.97 12.67 -9.60
CA ARG A 68 6.51 11.29 -9.56
C ARG A 68 7.31 11.07 -8.28
N PRO A 69 6.90 10.17 -7.37
CA PRO A 69 7.67 9.89 -6.17
C PRO A 69 8.99 9.21 -6.53
N ALA A 70 9.99 9.32 -5.64
CA ALA A 70 11.15 8.45 -5.70
C ALA A 70 10.68 6.99 -5.54
N THR A 71 11.24 6.07 -6.33
CA THR A 71 10.79 4.68 -6.36
C THR A 71 11.98 3.72 -6.32
N SER A 72 11.77 2.58 -5.65
CA SER A 72 12.61 1.39 -5.71
C SER A 72 11.75 0.21 -6.12
N MET A 73 12.28 -0.69 -6.95
CA MET A 73 11.62 -1.93 -7.34
C MET A 73 12.54 -3.10 -7.02
N VAL A 74 12.05 -4.07 -6.26
CA VAL A 74 12.80 -5.24 -5.83
C VAL A 74 11.98 -6.49 -6.05
N GLU A 75 12.64 -7.57 -6.48
CA GLU A 75 12.06 -8.91 -6.50
C GLU A 75 12.30 -9.58 -5.15
N VAL A 76 11.27 -10.25 -4.61
CA VAL A 76 11.35 -11.04 -3.38
C VAL A 76 10.90 -12.47 -3.67
N GLN A 77 11.27 -13.42 -2.79
CA GLN A 77 10.91 -14.83 -3.00
C GLN A 77 9.41 -15.10 -2.85
N ARG A 78 8.72 -14.38 -1.96
CA ARG A 78 7.28 -14.52 -1.67
C ARG A 78 6.75 -13.34 -0.84
N LEU A 79 5.46 -13.06 -0.96
CA LEU A 79 4.71 -12.18 -0.05
C LEU A 79 4.01 -13.00 1.05
N ILE A 80 3.24 -12.34 1.91
CA ILE A 80 2.54 -12.98 3.04
C ILE A 80 1.53 -14.04 2.57
N ASP A 81 0.90 -13.79 1.43
CA ASP A 81 -0.01 -14.71 0.75
C ASP A 81 0.59 -15.11 -0.63
N PRO A 82 0.58 -16.40 -1.01
CA PRO A 82 1.17 -16.86 -2.27
C PRO A 82 0.47 -16.33 -3.54
N GLU A 83 -0.78 -15.88 -3.44
CA GLU A 83 -1.51 -15.29 -4.57
C GLU A 83 -1.17 -13.80 -4.76
N MET A 84 -0.55 -13.17 -3.77
CA MET A 84 -0.05 -11.81 -3.87
C MET A 84 1.30 -11.78 -4.60
N LEU A 85 1.38 -10.94 -5.63
CA LEU A 85 2.52 -10.83 -6.55
C LEU A 85 3.19 -9.46 -6.48
N VAL A 86 2.51 -8.45 -5.92
CA VAL A 86 3.01 -7.08 -5.80
C VAL A 86 2.61 -6.48 -4.46
N GLU A 87 3.56 -5.82 -3.81
CA GLU A 87 3.33 -4.99 -2.63
C GLU A 87 4.03 -3.65 -2.79
N ILE A 88 3.41 -2.58 -2.31
CA ILE A 88 3.94 -1.22 -2.39
C ILE A 88 3.80 -0.54 -1.04
N GLU A 89 4.87 0.08 -0.59
CA GLU A 89 4.87 1.01 0.53
C GLU A 89 5.14 2.44 0.04
N ALA A 90 4.68 3.43 0.81
CA ALA A 90 4.88 4.84 0.47
C ALA A 90 5.15 5.69 1.70
N VAL A 91 5.94 6.75 1.48
CA VAL A 91 6.15 7.82 2.46
C VAL A 91 5.71 9.12 1.80
N ALA A 92 4.94 9.92 2.53
CA ALA A 92 4.42 11.20 2.06
C ALA A 92 4.65 12.31 3.10
N ARG A 93 4.60 13.55 2.64
CA ARG A 93 4.60 14.74 3.50
C ARG A 93 3.44 15.66 3.18
N VAL A 94 2.88 16.30 4.20
CA VAL A 94 1.82 17.30 4.07
C VAL A 94 2.40 18.66 4.43
N GLU A 95 2.35 19.60 3.48
CA GLU A 95 2.76 21.01 3.66
C GLU A 95 1.62 21.88 4.18
#